data_AF-A0AAP0GKE5-F1
#
_entry.id   AF-A0AAP0GKE5-F1
#
_cell.length_a   1.000
_cell.length_b   1.000
_cell.length_c   1.000
_cell.angle_alpha   90.00
_cell.angle_beta   90.00
_cell.angle_gamma   90.00
#
_symmetry.space_group_name_H-M   'P 1'
#
loop_
_entity.id
_entity.type
_entity.pdbx_description
1 polymer ?
#
loop_
_entity_poly.entity_id
_entity_poly.type
_entity_poly.pdbx_seq_one_letter_code
_entity_poly.pdbx_strand_id
1 'polypeptide(L)'
;MGSNQSHHRRRVKPETHNRNRSGTRTEQISKRSICHCLKPHKQGHHQPLGAVTSPACHKRRCHQPVNGGVTIPLFSNGMRESKQKDVTLQINISEEVALMELLKFMYSNNLTVTNSSAVLDVLMVADKFDVSSCIKHCSHLLRNLTMTPETVLVYLDLPFTILMSEAFQSLTVTAKQFYVVHYKDMTKFQDEILSLPLAGVEALIASDDLRVKSEDSIYCFVLNWARTNYPNLQDRREIIATRLAKFIRYPYIMDTQLTKLLTMKEFDYEFAVKVVSEAISFKAEVPNKEHTYIRDENSTLNHWFVERAYEYVPIKIIKFEQPCPHCVVYLDLKRDVCASLFPSGRIFSEEFNFGGQRSFLKAECNTDCFGLALVIAKEESSCSFGFGCVVAARTKPTAEFVSRHKTMNYNTSGGGNDLVWQNYFEISWAKFIGEDSIYFIDGVLHLKAELTKVSD
;
A
#
# COMPACT_ATOMS: atom_id res chain seq x y z
N MET A 1 21.18 3.63 76.31
CA MET A 1 22.46 2.93 76.11
C MET A 1 22.79 3.11 74.63
N GLY A 2 23.62 4.05 74.17
CA GLY A 2 25.00 4.34 74.59
C GLY A 2 25.87 3.10 74.29
N SER A 3 26.89 3.07 73.42
CA SER A 3 27.76 4.14 72.91
C SER A 3 28.69 3.58 71.81
N ASN A 4 29.08 4.42 70.82
CA ASN A 4 30.45 4.70 70.30
C ASN A 4 31.38 3.55 69.82
N GLN A 5 32.21 3.63 68.77
CA GLN A 5 33.10 4.69 68.23
C GLN A 5 33.65 4.22 66.83
N SER A 6 33.57 5.00 65.74
CA SER A 6 34.60 5.85 65.09
C SER A 6 35.85 5.21 64.46
N HIS A 7 36.11 5.43 63.15
CA HIS A 7 37.34 6.09 62.64
C HIS A 7 37.37 6.40 61.11
N HIS A 8 37.61 7.68 60.83
CA HIS A 8 38.41 8.35 59.77
C HIS A 8 38.40 8.01 58.25
N ARG A 9 37.88 9.00 57.49
CA ARG A 9 38.39 9.71 56.27
C ARG A 9 39.56 9.10 55.47
N ARG A 10 39.35 8.95 54.15
CA ARG A 10 40.24 9.49 53.08
C ARG A 10 39.45 9.90 51.83
N ARG A 11 39.72 11.13 51.35
CA ARG A 11 39.32 11.71 50.05
C ARG A 11 40.11 11.04 48.93
N VAL A 12 39.45 10.64 47.84
CA VAL A 12 40.06 10.49 46.50
C VAL A 12 39.11 11.10 45.47
N LYS A 13 39.66 11.90 44.56
CA LYS A 13 38.97 12.68 43.51
C LYS A 13 38.34 11.77 42.44
N PRO A 14 37.26 12.18 41.74
CA PRO A 14 36.85 11.52 40.51
C PRO A 14 37.63 12.06 39.31
N GLU A 15 38.19 11.13 38.53
CA GLU A 15 38.86 11.35 37.25
C GLU A 15 37.85 11.76 36.16
N THR A 16 38.22 12.80 35.43
CA THR A 16 37.56 13.27 34.22
C THR A 16 38.05 12.49 33.00
N HIS A 17 37.15 11.85 32.24
CA HIS A 17 37.43 11.44 30.87
C HIS A 17 36.31 11.79 29.86
N ASN A 18 36.81 12.20 28.70
CA ASN A 18 36.24 12.89 27.54
C ASN A 18 35.02 12.23 26.89
N ARG A 19 33.99 13.01 26.52
CA ARG A 19 33.71 13.59 25.17
C ARG A 19 33.56 12.56 24.05
N ASN A 20 32.31 12.40 23.59
CA ASN A 20 31.96 12.28 22.17
C ASN A 20 30.76 13.22 21.92
N ARG A 21 31.04 14.44 21.41
CA ARG A 21 30.04 15.33 20.82
C ARG A 21 30.21 15.23 19.31
N SER A 22 29.21 14.65 18.64
CA SER A 22 29.01 14.79 17.20
C SER A 22 28.83 16.28 16.87
N GLY A 23 29.73 16.81 16.04
CA GLY A 23 29.78 18.23 15.71
C GLY A 23 28.70 18.62 14.71
N THR A 24 27.62 19.25 15.17
CA THR A 24 26.78 20.14 14.36
C THR A 24 27.58 21.41 14.06
N ARG A 25 28.02 21.60 12.82
CA ARG A 25 28.75 22.81 12.39
C ARG A 25 27.73 23.88 11.99
N THR A 26 27.54 24.87 12.85
CA THR A 26 26.67 26.04 12.65
C THR A 26 27.49 27.19 12.05
N GLU A 27 27.06 27.77 10.94
CA GLU A 27 27.69 28.97 10.38
C GLU A 27 26.96 30.25 10.82
N GLN A 28 27.73 31.23 11.33
CA GLN A 28 27.26 32.56 11.71
C GLN A 28 27.47 33.55 10.57
N ILE A 29 26.39 34.21 10.14
CA ILE A 29 26.42 35.19 9.05
C ILE A 29 26.58 36.62 9.62
N SER A 30 27.66 37.32 9.27
CA SER A 30 27.89 38.75 9.62
C SER A 30 28.82 39.49 8.64
N LYS A 31 28.21 40.44 7.90
CA LYS A 31 28.70 41.56 7.08
C LYS A 31 30.12 41.50 6.48
N ARG A 32 30.20 41.14 5.19
CA ARG A 32 30.82 41.94 4.10
C ARG A 32 30.81 41.11 2.79
N SER A 33 30.50 41.79 1.68
CA SER A 33 30.60 41.36 0.26
C SER A 33 29.32 40.79 -0.37
N ILE A 34 28.75 41.52 -1.35
CA ILE A 34 28.39 41.08 -2.72
C ILE A 34 27.70 42.27 -3.43
N CYS A 35 28.43 42.90 -4.36
CA CYS A 35 27.88 43.70 -5.46
C CYS A 35 28.33 43.14 -6.83
N HIS A 36 28.91 41.95 -6.88
CA HIS A 36 29.61 41.49 -8.09
C HIS A 36 28.91 40.40 -8.91
N CYS A 37 27.79 39.82 -8.44
CA CYS A 37 27.10 38.72 -9.16
C CYS A 37 25.90 39.16 -10.02
N LEU A 38 25.61 40.47 -10.15
CA LEU A 38 24.43 40.97 -10.87
C LEU A 38 24.73 42.07 -11.90
N LYS A 39 25.99 42.27 -12.33
CA LYS A 39 26.28 43.16 -13.46
C LYS A 39 26.65 42.37 -14.72
N PRO A 40 25.97 42.60 -15.86
CA PRO A 40 26.43 42.08 -17.14
C PRO A 40 27.77 42.72 -17.52
N HIS A 41 28.63 41.91 -18.13
CA HIS A 41 29.98 42.26 -18.60
C HIS A 41 30.04 43.61 -19.36
N LYS A 42 30.99 44.47 -18.98
CA LYS A 42 31.69 45.38 -19.90
C LYS A 42 33.20 45.17 -19.75
N GLN A 43 33.88 45.06 -20.89
CA GLN A 43 35.30 44.71 -21.09
C GLN A 43 36.29 45.73 -20.51
N GLY A 44 37.51 45.26 -20.19
CA GLY A 44 38.71 46.11 -20.00
C GLY A 44 39.90 45.36 -19.40
N HIS A 45 41.04 45.37 -20.10
CA HIS A 45 42.31 44.67 -19.84
C HIS A 45 42.97 44.93 -18.47
N HIS A 46 43.61 43.89 -17.90
CA HIS A 46 45.02 43.80 -17.44
C HIS A 46 45.21 42.72 -16.34
N GLN A 47 46.22 41.85 -16.53
CA GLN A 47 46.80 40.89 -15.56
C GLN A 47 48.19 41.40 -15.12
N PRO A 48 48.91 40.76 -14.18
CA PRO A 48 48.50 39.88 -13.06
C PRO A 48 49.19 40.29 -11.73
N LEU A 49 48.77 39.74 -10.58
CA LEU A 49 49.65 39.52 -9.41
C LEU A 49 48.98 38.55 -8.42
N GLY A 50 49.79 37.61 -7.93
CA GLY A 50 49.34 36.37 -7.34
C GLY A 50 49.06 36.37 -5.84
N ALA A 51 48.45 35.26 -5.46
CA ALA A 51 48.77 34.40 -4.33
C ALA A 51 47.60 34.12 -3.35
N VAL A 52 47.49 32.82 -3.10
CA VAL A 52 46.91 32.11 -1.95
C VAL A 52 45.39 31.99 -1.85
N THR A 53 44.95 30.80 -2.23
CA THR A 53 43.68 30.16 -1.88
C THR A 53 43.58 29.84 -0.39
N SER A 54 42.50 30.26 0.28
CA SER A 54 41.98 29.64 1.50
C SER A 54 40.48 29.99 1.70
N PRO A 55 39.68 29.11 2.33
CA PRO A 55 38.27 28.90 1.99
C PRO A 55 37.34 29.97 2.57
N ALA A 56 36.49 30.51 1.68
CA ALA A 56 35.58 31.61 1.93
C ALA A 56 34.30 31.15 2.67
N CYS A 57 34.06 31.76 3.82
CA CYS A 57 32.77 31.75 4.53
C CYS A 57 31.82 32.70 3.78
N HIS A 58 30.79 32.18 3.11
CA HIS A 58 29.83 32.98 2.36
C HIS A 58 28.81 33.62 3.31
N LYS A 59 28.78 34.96 3.36
CA LYS A 59 27.86 35.74 4.19
C LYS A 59 27.07 36.69 3.30
N ARG A 60 25.74 36.65 3.32
CA ARG A 60 24.88 37.40 2.39
C ARG A 60 23.83 38.26 3.10
N ARG A 61 23.48 39.41 2.49
CA ARG A 61 22.51 40.40 2.99
C ARG A 61 21.27 40.41 2.08
N CYS A 62 20.07 40.42 2.68
CA CYS A 62 18.80 40.56 1.98
C CYS A 62 18.12 41.87 2.41
N HIS A 63 17.51 42.59 1.46
CA HIS A 63 16.61 43.70 1.75
C HIS A 63 15.16 43.18 1.83
N GLN A 64 14.22 44.04 2.26
CA GLN A 64 12.80 43.72 2.16
C GLN A 64 12.39 43.75 0.66
N PRO A 65 11.69 42.75 0.13
CA PRO A 65 11.27 42.75 -1.26
C PRO A 65 10.35 43.96 -1.52
N VAL A 66 10.67 44.75 -2.54
CA VAL A 66 10.01 46.03 -2.86
C VAL A 66 8.77 45.81 -3.74
N ASN A 67 8.60 44.63 -4.35
CA ASN A 67 7.48 44.33 -5.24
C ASN A 67 6.71 43.09 -4.79
N GLY A 68 5.41 43.29 -4.53
CA GLY A 68 4.40 42.24 -4.42
C GLY A 68 4.28 41.59 -3.05
N GLY A 69 3.45 42.17 -2.16
CA GLY A 69 2.61 41.55 -1.12
C GLY A 69 3.09 40.42 -0.19
N VAL A 70 4.29 39.87 -0.36
CA VAL A 70 4.79 38.69 0.36
C VAL A 70 5.67 39.17 1.51
N THR A 71 5.05 39.36 2.67
CA THR A 71 5.78 39.61 3.92
C THR A 71 6.05 38.27 4.61
N ILE A 72 7.31 37.84 4.65
CA ILE A 72 7.72 36.75 5.55
C ILE A 72 7.36 37.20 6.98
N PRO A 73 6.76 36.35 7.83
CA PRO A 73 6.31 36.74 9.18
C PRO A 73 7.37 37.43 10.03
N LEU A 74 8.65 37.13 9.80
CA LEU A 74 9.83 37.79 10.37
C LEU A 74 9.86 39.33 10.20
N PHE A 75 9.21 39.87 9.17
CA PHE A 75 9.16 41.30 8.86
C PHE A 75 7.79 41.94 9.14
N SER A 76 6.86 41.18 9.72
CA SER A 76 5.54 41.69 10.12
C SER A 76 5.57 42.23 11.56
N ASN A 77 4.75 43.25 11.84
CA ASN A 77 4.70 43.93 13.13
C ASN A 77 4.37 42.94 14.26
N GLY A 78 5.34 42.66 15.13
CA GLY A 78 5.14 41.80 16.32
C GLY A 78 6.40 41.09 16.82
N MET A 79 7.39 40.86 15.95
CA MET A 79 8.64 40.18 16.29
C MET A 79 9.77 41.18 16.63
N ARG A 80 10.72 40.84 17.50
CA ARG A 80 11.82 41.76 17.92
C ARG A 80 12.72 42.16 16.73
N GLU A 81 12.74 41.30 15.74
CA GLU A 81 13.46 41.37 14.47
C GLU A 81 12.91 42.46 13.55
N SER A 82 11.62 42.82 13.68
CA SER A 82 10.98 43.89 12.89
C SER A 82 11.61 45.27 13.14
N LYS A 83 12.29 45.45 14.28
CA LYS A 83 13.01 46.68 14.66
C LYS A 83 14.51 46.63 14.34
N GLN A 84 15.02 45.52 13.83
CA GLN A 84 16.45 45.32 13.54
C GLN A 84 16.75 45.54 12.05
N LYS A 85 17.84 46.28 11.75
CA LYS A 85 18.31 46.52 10.38
C LYS A 85 18.98 45.32 9.73
N ASP A 86 19.44 44.36 10.52
CA ASP A 86 20.05 43.11 10.05
C ASP A 86 19.48 41.97 10.89
N VAL A 87 18.85 40.99 10.23
CA VAL A 87 18.31 39.77 10.84
C VAL A 87 19.21 38.61 10.48
N THR A 88 19.67 37.85 11.47
CA THR A 88 20.49 36.65 11.25
C THR A 88 19.59 35.42 11.22
N LEU A 89 19.49 34.79 10.06
CA LEU A 89 18.82 33.50 9.91
C LEU A 89 19.83 32.38 10.17
N GLN A 90 19.46 31.43 11.03
CA GLN A 90 20.21 30.18 11.14
C GLN A 90 19.66 29.18 10.14
N ILE A 91 20.53 28.74 9.24
CA ILE A 91 20.22 27.75 8.21
C ILE A 91 21.22 26.62 8.28
N ASN A 92 20.76 25.43 7.90
CA ASN A 92 21.67 24.33 7.66
C ASN A 92 22.40 24.56 6.32
N ILE A 93 23.64 24.09 6.22
CA ILE A 93 24.45 24.24 4.99
C ILE A 93 23.74 23.61 3.78
N SER A 94 23.02 22.50 3.99
CA SER A 94 22.21 21.83 2.96
C SER A 94 21.06 22.69 2.43
N GLU A 95 20.55 23.64 3.21
CA GLU A 95 19.42 24.50 2.84
C GLU A 95 19.85 25.76 2.09
N GLU A 96 21.16 26.08 2.02
CA GLU A 96 21.65 27.35 1.47
C GLU A 96 21.20 27.56 0.01
N VAL A 97 21.37 26.54 -0.83
CA VAL A 97 21.02 26.64 -2.27
C VAL A 97 19.52 26.87 -2.45
N ALA A 98 18.69 26.11 -1.73
CA ALA A 98 17.23 26.22 -1.78
C ALA A 98 16.74 27.58 -1.25
N LEU A 99 17.35 28.09 -0.18
CA LEU A 99 17.03 29.42 0.34
C LEU A 99 17.41 30.52 -0.65
N MET A 100 18.55 30.39 -1.34
CA MET A 100 18.96 31.37 -2.35
C MET A 100 18.00 31.41 -3.54
N GLU A 101 17.48 30.26 -3.96
CA GLU A 101 16.42 30.19 -4.98
C GLU A 101 15.10 30.76 -4.47
N LEU A 102 14.70 30.48 -3.22
CA LEU A 102 13.52 31.11 -2.63
C LEU A 102 13.63 32.64 -2.59
N LEU A 103 14.79 33.16 -2.19
CA LEU A 103 15.08 34.60 -2.21
C LEU A 103 14.97 35.14 -3.63
N LYS A 104 15.60 34.47 -4.61
CA LYS A 104 15.49 34.86 -6.02
C LYS A 104 14.04 34.89 -6.49
N PHE A 105 13.24 33.90 -6.12
CA PHE A 105 11.81 33.86 -6.42
C PHE A 105 11.08 35.05 -5.81
N MET A 106 11.33 35.41 -4.55
CA MET A 106 10.68 36.57 -3.93
C MET A 106 11.01 37.91 -4.61
N TYR A 107 12.18 38.03 -5.25
CA TYR A 107 12.59 39.25 -5.94
C TYR A 107 12.24 39.29 -7.43
N SER A 108 12.22 38.14 -8.10
CA SER A 108 12.08 38.03 -9.56
C SER A 108 10.88 37.22 -10.03
N ASN A 109 10.13 36.63 -9.09
CA ASN A 109 8.99 35.73 -9.31
C ASN A 109 9.32 34.54 -10.25
N ASN A 110 10.58 34.09 -10.24
CA ASN A 110 11.06 33.02 -11.10
C ASN A 110 12.05 32.10 -10.36
N LEU A 111 11.94 30.79 -10.60
CA LEU A 111 12.85 29.76 -10.12
C LEU A 111 13.74 29.27 -11.26
N THR A 112 15.04 29.11 -11.01
CA THR A 112 15.96 28.54 -12.02
C THR A 112 16.13 27.03 -11.93
N VAL A 113 15.54 26.40 -10.91
CA VAL A 113 15.61 24.96 -10.71
C VAL A 113 14.64 24.21 -11.61
N THR A 114 15.13 23.17 -12.28
CA THR A 114 14.34 22.32 -13.20
C THR A 114 14.23 20.87 -12.74
N ASN A 115 15.01 20.47 -11.73
CA ASN A 115 15.08 19.09 -11.25
C ASN A 115 14.08 18.88 -10.10
N SER A 116 13.36 17.75 -10.08
CA SER A 116 12.35 17.45 -9.06
C SER A 116 12.87 17.57 -7.62
N SER A 117 14.03 16.97 -7.33
CA SER A 117 14.68 17.06 -6.00
C SER A 117 14.98 18.50 -5.59
N ALA A 118 15.53 19.32 -6.50
CA ALA A 118 15.87 20.70 -6.18
C ALA A 118 14.62 21.57 -5.96
N VAL A 119 13.55 21.31 -6.72
CA VAL A 119 12.25 21.99 -6.53
C VAL A 119 11.61 21.58 -5.20
N LEU A 120 11.74 20.32 -4.79
CA LEU A 120 11.31 19.86 -3.46
C LEU A 120 12.09 20.53 -2.33
N ASP A 121 13.41 20.68 -2.46
CA ASP A 121 14.21 21.38 -1.45
C ASP A 121 13.74 22.83 -1.29
N VAL A 122 13.47 23.52 -2.41
CA VAL A 122 12.88 24.87 -2.39
C VAL A 122 11.49 24.88 -1.77
N LEU A 123 10.66 23.88 -2.08
CA LEU A 123 9.32 23.72 -1.48
C LEU A 123 9.39 23.56 0.05
N MET A 124 10.30 22.73 0.55
CA MET A 124 10.51 22.52 1.99
C MET A 124 10.96 23.79 2.70
N VAL A 125 11.86 24.56 2.08
CA VAL A 125 12.29 25.87 2.60
C VAL A 125 11.16 26.90 2.52
N ALA A 126 10.35 26.88 1.46
CA ALA A 126 9.19 27.74 1.34
C ALA A 126 8.12 27.47 2.41
N ASP A 127 7.87 26.20 2.74
CA ASP A 127 6.99 25.81 3.86
C ASP A 127 7.57 26.28 5.21
N LYS A 128 8.87 26.06 5.44
CA LYS A 128 9.57 26.50 6.67
C LYS A 128 9.48 28.02 6.91
N PHE A 129 9.48 28.82 5.85
CA PHE A 129 9.39 30.29 5.93
C PHE A 129 7.99 30.85 5.60
N ASP A 130 7.00 29.97 5.45
CA ASP A 130 5.59 30.30 5.16
C ASP A 130 5.40 31.20 3.93
N VAL A 131 6.05 30.84 2.81
CA VAL A 131 5.97 31.55 1.53
C VAL A 131 4.98 30.82 0.60
N SER A 132 3.69 31.03 0.83
CA SER A 132 2.62 30.29 0.13
C SER A 132 2.61 30.46 -1.40
N SER A 133 3.07 31.60 -1.92
CA SER A 133 3.19 31.83 -3.37
C SER A 133 4.22 30.91 -4.02
N CYS A 134 5.35 30.66 -3.34
CA CYS A 134 6.38 29.76 -3.80
C CYS A 134 5.91 28.29 -3.73
N ILE A 135 5.20 27.91 -2.66
CA ILE A 135 4.59 26.57 -2.53
C ILE A 135 3.68 26.24 -3.73
N LYS A 136 2.80 27.17 -4.11
CA LYS A 136 1.91 27.02 -5.27
C LYS A 136 2.67 26.91 -6.59
N HIS A 137 3.74 27.69 -6.74
CA HIS A 137 4.56 27.68 -7.95
C HIS A 137 5.36 26.36 -8.07
N CYS A 138 5.98 25.92 -6.99
CA CYS A 138 6.68 24.63 -6.92
C CYS A 138 5.73 23.47 -7.21
N SER A 139 4.50 23.46 -6.68
CA SER A 139 3.55 22.37 -6.94
C SER A 139 3.15 22.29 -8.43
N HIS A 140 2.98 23.43 -9.10
CA HIS A 140 2.73 23.47 -10.55
C HIS A 140 3.93 22.97 -11.35
N LEU A 141 5.15 23.35 -10.94
CA LEU A 141 6.35 22.91 -11.62
C LEU A 141 6.55 21.40 -11.46
N LEU A 142 6.39 20.85 -10.25
CA LEU A 142 6.49 19.41 -9.98
C LEU A 142 5.46 18.59 -10.77
N ARG A 143 4.26 19.15 -11.01
CA ARG A 143 3.24 18.50 -11.85
C ARG A 143 3.65 18.38 -13.32
N ASN A 144 4.45 19.31 -13.83
CA ASN A 144 4.92 19.30 -15.21
C ASN A 144 6.19 18.45 -15.42
N LEU A 145 6.84 18.05 -14.33
CA LEU A 145 8.01 17.19 -14.37
C LEU A 145 7.61 15.71 -14.47
N THR A 146 8.50 14.90 -15.04
CA THR A 146 8.30 13.45 -15.15
C THR A 146 8.29 12.81 -13.77
N MET A 147 7.24 12.05 -13.45
CA MET A 147 7.17 11.24 -12.23
C MET A 147 7.91 9.92 -12.42
N THR A 148 8.77 9.58 -11.47
CA THR A 148 9.35 8.24 -11.29
C THR A 148 8.92 7.66 -9.93
N PRO A 149 8.95 6.32 -9.73
CA PRO A 149 8.58 5.70 -8.45
C PRO A 149 9.33 6.31 -7.25
N GLU A 150 10.62 6.60 -7.40
CA GLU A 150 11.45 7.19 -6.35
C GLU A 150 10.98 8.60 -5.98
N THR A 151 10.65 9.43 -6.98
CA THR A 151 10.14 10.79 -6.75
C THR A 151 8.75 10.77 -6.09
N VAL A 152 7.92 9.78 -6.42
CA VAL A 152 6.59 9.62 -5.81
C VAL A 152 6.70 9.25 -4.34
N LEU A 153 7.62 8.35 -3.98
CA LEU A 153 7.86 8.01 -2.57
C LEU A 153 8.23 9.26 -1.75
N VAL A 154 9.10 10.12 -2.30
CA VAL A 154 9.46 11.38 -1.64
C VAL A 154 8.23 12.29 -1.51
N TYR A 155 7.37 12.40 -2.53
CA TYR A 155 6.15 13.19 -2.45
C TYR A 155 5.17 12.68 -1.38
N LEU A 156 5.06 11.36 -1.22
CA LEU A 156 4.18 10.73 -0.23
C LEU A 156 4.68 10.85 1.21
N ASP A 157 5.97 11.12 1.41
CA ASP A 157 6.62 11.29 2.71
C ASP A 157 6.78 12.76 3.13
N LEU A 158 6.21 13.69 2.35
CA LEU A 158 6.27 15.13 2.68
C LEU A 158 5.50 15.47 3.96
N PRO A 159 5.89 16.56 4.65
CA PRO A 159 5.16 17.06 5.82
C PRO A 159 3.66 17.25 5.56
N PHE A 160 2.86 16.97 6.60
CA PHE A 160 1.41 17.09 6.55
C PHE A 160 0.92 18.50 6.14
N THR A 161 1.66 19.55 6.55
CA THR A 161 1.39 20.95 6.17
C THR A 161 1.36 21.14 4.65
N ILE A 162 2.32 20.53 3.95
CA ILE A 162 2.44 20.58 2.51
C ILE A 162 1.40 19.68 1.85
N LEU A 163 1.25 18.43 2.33
CA LEU A 163 0.29 17.47 1.77
C LEU A 163 -1.15 17.96 1.81
N MET A 164 -1.52 18.72 2.85
CA MET A 164 -2.87 19.27 3.00
C MET A 164 -3.11 20.55 2.21
N SER A 165 -2.06 21.18 1.66
CA SER A 165 -2.21 22.34 0.79
C SER A 165 -3.01 21.99 -0.46
N GLU A 166 -4.07 22.74 -0.77
CA GLU A 166 -4.91 22.54 -1.97
C GLU A 166 -4.07 22.43 -3.25
N ALA A 167 -3.00 23.21 -3.34
CA ALA A 167 -2.12 23.24 -4.49
C ALA A 167 -1.29 21.96 -4.66
N PHE A 168 -1.09 21.19 -3.58
CA PHE A 168 -0.30 19.96 -3.56
C PHE A 168 -1.17 18.69 -3.55
N GLN A 169 -2.40 18.76 -3.06
CA GLN A 169 -3.34 17.62 -3.05
C GLN A 169 -3.52 17.00 -4.44
N SER A 170 -3.67 17.83 -5.48
CA SER A 170 -3.79 17.34 -6.86
C SER A 170 -2.56 16.54 -7.33
N LEU A 171 -1.36 16.97 -6.91
CA LEU A 171 -0.11 16.27 -7.19
C LEU A 171 -0.07 14.94 -6.42
N THR A 172 -0.44 14.94 -5.14
CA THR A 172 -0.50 13.74 -4.31
C THR A 172 -1.44 12.69 -4.90
N VAL A 173 -2.63 13.09 -5.36
CA VAL A 173 -3.59 12.17 -6.02
C VAL A 173 -2.97 11.58 -7.29
N THR A 174 -2.38 12.41 -8.14
CA THR A 174 -1.72 11.97 -9.39
C THR A 174 -0.56 11.01 -9.09
N ALA A 175 0.24 11.32 -8.07
CA ALA A 175 1.38 10.51 -7.63
C ALA A 175 0.92 9.14 -7.11
N LYS A 176 -0.12 9.10 -6.27
CA LYS A 176 -0.74 7.84 -5.81
C LYS A 176 -1.24 7.00 -6.99
N GLN A 177 -1.93 7.62 -7.95
CA GLN A 177 -2.43 6.92 -9.13
C GLN A 177 -1.30 6.35 -9.98
N PHE A 178 -0.24 7.12 -10.23
CA PHE A 178 0.95 6.63 -10.93
C PHE A 178 1.56 5.41 -10.21
N TYR A 179 1.68 5.48 -8.89
CA TYR A 179 2.22 4.42 -8.06
C TYR A 179 1.40 3.13 -8.13
N VAL A 180 0.07 3.27 -8.01
CA VAL A 180 -0.89 2.16 -8.11
C VAL A 180 -0.86 1.51 -9.49
N VAL A 181 -0.75 2.30 -10.56
CA VAL A 181 -0.66 1.77 -11.93
C VAL A 181 0.67 1.05 -12.16
N HIS A 182 1.77 1.58 -11.64
CA HIS A 182 3.10 0.99 -11.78
C HIS A 182 3.19 -0.37 -11.06
N TYR A 183 2.74 -0.43 -9.80
CA TYR A 183 2.75 -1.64 -8.97
C TYR A 183 1.41 -2.41 -9.00
N LYS A 184 0.62 -2.24 -10.06
CA LYS A 184 -0.72 -2.85 -10.16
C LYS A 184 -0.69 -4.37 -9.96
N ASP A 185 0.36 -5.03 -10.45
CA ASP A 185 0.56 -6.47 -10.32
C ASP A 185 1.55 -6.79 -9.20
N MET A 186 1.01 -6.98 -7.99
CA MET A 186 1.80 -7.23 -6.79
C MET A 186 2.60 -8.54 -6.88
N THR A 187 2.19 -9.47 -7.73
CA THR A 187 2.88 -10.77 -7.88
C THR A 187 4.24 -10.64 -8.57
N LYS A 188 4.42 -9.63 -9.42
CA LYS A 188 5.66 -9.39 -10.16
C LYS A 188 6.71 -8.61 -9.36
N PHE A 189 6.25 -7.72 -8.49
CA PHE A 189 7.11 -6.77 -7.78
C PHE A 189 7.24 -7.08 -6.28
N GLN A 190 7.07 -8.34 -5.86
CA GLN A 190 7.02 -8.69 -4.43
C GLN A 190 8.22 -8.17 -3.63
N ASP A 191 9.45 -8.41 -4.10
CA ASP A 191 10.66 -8.01 -3.39
C ASP A 191 10.83 -6.49 -3.33
N GLU A 192 10.52 -5.81 -4.43
CA GLU A 192 10.59 -4.35 -4.51
C GLU A 192 9.55 -3.71 -3.58
N ILE A 193 8.30 -4.21 -3.61
CA ILE A 193 7.22 -3.73 -2.76
C ILE A 193 7.54 -3.97 -1.27
N LEU A 194 8.21 -5.07 -0.93
CA LEU A 194 8.65 -5.35 0.45
C LEU A 194 9.67 -4.33 0.97
N SER A 195 10.47 -3.73 0.08
CA SER A 195 11.46 -2.71 0.43
C SER A 195 10.88 -1.29 0.55
N LEU A 196 9.60 -1.10 0.21
CA LEU A 196 8.98 0.22 0.19
C LEU A 196 8.77 0.81 1.59
N PRO A 197 8.84 2.13 1.73
CA PRO A 197 8.49 2.81 2.96
C PRO A 197 6.97 2.78 3.20
N LEU A 198 6.58 3.05 4.45
CA LEU A 198 5.20 2.98 4.92
C LEU A 198 4.20 3.76 4.06
N ALA A 199 4.57 4.96 3.62
CA ALA A 199 3.69 5.81 2.81
C ALA A 199 3.38 5.19 1.42
N GLY A 200 4.36 4.52 0.82
CA GLY A 200 4.20 3.80 -0.44
C GLY A 200 3.33 2.57 -0.29
N VAL A 201 3.56 1.77 0.77
CA VAL A 201 2.75 0.58 1.05
C VAL A 201 1.31 0.94 1.36
N GLU A 202 1.07 1.97 2.19
CA GLU A 202 -0.28 2.46 2.47
C GLU A 202 -1.01 2.88 1.19
N ALA A 203 -0.35 3.65 0.32
CA ALA A 203 -0.95 4.07 -0.95
C ALA A 203 -1.31 2.88 -1.86
N LEU A 204 -0.49 1.83 -1.85
CA LEU A 204 -0.70 0.64 -2.66
C LEU A 204 -1.87 -0.21 -2.15
N ILE A 205 -1.87 -0.55 -0.86
CA ILE A 205 -2.94 -1.38 -0.28
C ILE A 205 -4.27 -0.62 -0.18
N ALA A 206 -4.26 0.71 -0.14
CA ALA A 206 -5.50 1.49 -0.18
C ALA A 206 -6.26 1.38 -1.51
N SER A 207 -5.61 0.89 -2.58
CA SER A 207 -6.22 0.78 -3.90
C SER A 207 -7.16 -0.42 -4.03
N ASP A 208 -8.31 -0.20 -4.66
CA ASP A 208 -9.25 -1.25 -5.06
C ASP A 208 -8.83 -1.98 -6.35
N ASP A 209 -8.06 -1.32 -7.21
CA ASP A 209 -7.62 -1.84 -8.53
C ASP A 209 -6.36 -2.72 -8.46
N LEU A 210 -5.85 -2.98 -7.26
CA LEU A 210 -4.64 -3.78 -7.06
C LEU A 210 -4.90 -5.25 -7.43
N ARG A 211 -4.13 -5.78 -8.39
CA ARG A 211 -4.21 -7.18 -8.81
C ARG A 211 -3.40 -8.05 -7.86
N VAL A 212 -4.12 -8.88 -7.10
CA VAL A 212 -3.58 -9.74 -6.05
C VAL A 212 -4.16 -11.14 -6.17
N LYS A 213 -3.46 -12.14 -5.64
CA LYS A 213 -3.93 -13.53 -5.66
C LYS A 213 -5.23 -13.69 -4.86
N SER A 214 -5.20 -13.28 -3.60
CA SER A 214 -6.32 -13.28 -2.67
C SER A 214 -6.09 -12.22 -1.59
N GLU A 215 -7.10 -11.90 -0.80
CA GLU A 215 -6.95 -10.99 0.33
C GLU A 215 -5.99 -11.54 1.40
N ASP A 216 -5.93 -12.88 1.56
CA ASP A 216 -4.96 -13.53 2.45
C ASP A 216 -3.52 -13.22 2.06
N SER A 217 -3.26 -13.04 0.77
CA SER A 217 -1.92 -12.70 0.26
C SER A 217 -1.51 -11.29 0.71
N ILE A 218 -2.46 -10.34 0.72
CA ILE A 218 -2.22 -8.98 1.22
C ILE A 218 -2.05 -9.00 2.74
N TYR A 219 -2.90 -9.73 3.45
CA TYR A 219 -2.77 -9.89 4.90
C TYR A 219 -1.40 -10.46 5.29
N CYS A 220 -0.98 -11.55 4.64
CA CYS A 220 0.34 -12.15 4.88
C CYS A 220 1.47 -11.20 4.48
N PHE A 221 1.32 -10.46 3.38
CA PHE A 221 2.29 -9.46 2.96
C PHE A 221 2.44 -8.35 3.99
N VAL A 222 1.35 -7.77 4.49
CA VAL A 222 1.37 -6.70 5.50
C VAL A 222 2.10 -7.16 6.75
N LEU A 223 1.83 -8.38 7.21
CA LEU A 223 2.53 -8.96 8.35
C LEU A 223 4.03 -9.16 8.08
N ASN A 224 4.38 -9.66 6.90
CA ASN A 224 5.78 -9.85 6.53
C ASN A 224 6.53 -8.51 6.43
N TRP A 225 5.94 -7.54 5.73
CA TRP A 225 6.47 -6.18 5.59
C TRP A 225 6.69 -5.51 6.95
N ALA A 226 5.70 -5.60 7.85
CA ALA A 226 5.80 -5.01 9.17
C ALA A 226 6.87 -5.69 10.03
N ARG A 227 7.06 -7.02 9.92
CA ARG A 227 8.13 -7.76 10.62
C ARG A 227 9.52 -7.39 10.12
N THR A 228 9.67 -7.15 8.81
CA THR A 228 10.94 -6.75 8.20
C THR A 228 11.34 -5.33 8.58
N ASN A 229 10.39 -4.39 8.59
CA ASN A 229 10.67 -2.97 8.83
C ASN A 229 10.65 -2.57 10.31
N TYR A 230 9.89 -3.29 11.15
CA TYR A 230 9.73 -2.96 12.58
C TYR A 230 10.03 -4.19 13.45
N PRO A 231 11.29 -4.36 13.90
CA PRO A 231 11.68 -5.50 14.74
C PRO A 231 11.00 -5.49 16.11
N ASN A 232 10.72 -4.29 16.64
CA ASN A 232 9.99 -4.11 17.89
C ASN A 232 8.50 -4.47 17.72
N LEU A 233 7.96 -5.28 18.63
CA LEU A 233 6.56 -5.69 18.60
C LEU A 233 5.61 -4.49 18.81
N GLN A 234 5.97 -3.56 19.70
CA GLN A 234 5.07 -2.46 20.06
C GLN A 234 4.88 -1.50 18.89
N ASP A 235 5.97 -1.09 18.25
CA ASP A 235 5.94 -0.19 17.09
C ASP A 235 5.19 -0.84 15.93
N ARG A 236 5.41 -2.15 15.71
CA ARG A 236 4.70 -2.93 14.71
C ARG A 236 3.19 -2.98 14.96
N ARG A 237 2.76 -3.20 16.20
CA ARG A 237 1.34 -3.18 16.59
C ARG A 237 0.71 -1.82 16.29
N GLU A 238 1.40 -0.74 16.67
CA GLU A 238 0.92 0.62 16.47
C GLU A 238 0.75 0.94 14.98
N ILE A 239 1.75 0.66 14.15
CA ILE A 239 1.71 0.92 12.71
C ILE A 239 0.62 0.10 12.02
N ILE A 240 0.51 -1.20 12.35
CA ILE A 240 -0.53 -2.05 11.77
C ILE A 240 -1.92 -1.52 12.17
N ALA A 241 -2.16 -1.28 13.46
CA ALA A 241 -3.48 -0.86 13.95
C ALA A 241 -3.91 0.51 13.40
N THR A 242 -2.99 1.47 13.32
CA THR A 242 -3.33 2.85 12.95
C THR A 242 -3.37 3.09 11.44
N ARG A 243 -2.48 2.44 10.68
CA ARG A 243 -2.29 2.76 9.25
C ARG A 243 -2.65 1.64 8.30
N LEU A 244 -2.39 0.37 8.62
CA LEU A 244 -2.49 -0.71 7.64
C LEU A 244 -3.77 -1.54 7.76
N ALA A 245 -4.23 -1.81 8.99
CA ALA A 245 -5.36 -2.68 9.28
C ALA A 245 -6.66 -2.22 8.57
N LYS A 246 -6.87 -0.90 8.48
CA LYS A 246 -8.02 -0.30 7.82
C LYS A 246 -8.12 -0.57 6.31
N PHE A 247 -7.07 -1.06 5.66
CA PHE A 247 -7.08 -1.36 4.21
C PHE A 247 -7.18 -2.86 3.89
N ILE A 248 -7.16 -3.69 4.92
CA ILE A 248 -7.31 -5.14 4.79
C ILE A 248 -8.81 -5.45 4.77
N ARG A 249 -9.25 -6.21 3.76
CA ARG A 249 -10.67 -6.57 3.61
C ARG A 249 -10.96 -7.89 4.30
N TYR A 250 -11.05 -7.83 5.62
CA TYR A 250 -11.30 -8.99 6.47
C TYR A 250 -12.48 -9.89 6.05
N PRO A 251 -13.60 -9.38 5.51
CA PRO A 251 -14.68 -10.23 5.02
C PRO A 251 -14.27 -11.21 3.89
N TYR A 252 -13.22 -10.90 3.13
CA TYR A 252 -12.70 -11.71 2.02
C TYR A 252 -11.45 -12.54 2.41
N ILE A 253 -11.03 -12.53 3.69
CA ILE A 253 -9.95 -13.38 4.20
C ILE A 253 -10.48 -14.78 4.50
N MET A 254 -9.70 -15.84 4.26
CA MET A 254 -10.11 -17.22 4.60
C MET A 254 -10.40 -17.41 6.10
N ASP A 255 -11.38 -18.24 6.44
CA ASP A 255 -11.74 -18.50 7.85
C ASP A 255 -10.57 -19.07 8.67
N THR A 256 -9.69 -19.85 8.02
CA THR A 256 -8.47 -20.37 8.64
C THR A 256 -7.46 -19.27 9.00
N GLN A 257 -7.48 -18.15 8.29
CA GLN A 257 -6.63 -16.99 8.58
C GLN A 257 -7.32 -16.04 9.57
N LEU A 258 -8.65 -15.88 9.50
CA LEU A 258 -9.43 -15.14 10.50
C LEU A 258 -9.28 -15.75 11.90
N THR A 259 -9.33 -17.08 12.02
CA THR A 259 -9.08 -17.78 13.29
C THR A 259 -7.65 -17.59 13.79
N LYS A 260 -6.66 -17.60 12.89
CA LYS A 260 -5.27 -17.27 13.25
C LYS A 260 -5.16 -15.83 13.77
N LEU A 261 -5.87 -14.87 13.19
CA LEU A 261 -5.86 -13.47 13.60
C LEU A 261 -6.11 -13.32 15.11
N LEU A 262 -7.04 -14.10 15.68
CA LEU A 262 -7.34 -14.12 17.12
C LEU A 262 -6.18 -14.58 18.02
N THR A 263 -5.25 -15.36 17.46
CA THR A 263 -4.09 -15.93 18.20
C THR A 263 -2.80 -15.13 18.00
N MET A 264 -2.78 -14.20 17.05
CA MET A 264 -1.57 -13.49 16.63
C MET A 264 -1.24 -12.35 17.60
N LYS A 265 0.07 -12.18 17.85
CA LYS A 265 0.54 -11.14 18.78
C LYS A 265 0.60 -9.77 18.12
N GLU A 266 0.49 -9.65 16.80
CA GLU A 266 0.59 -8.39 16.07
C GLU A 266 -0.69 -7.54 16.14
N PHE A 267 -1.81 -8.12 16.55
CA PHE A 267 -3.07 -7.41 16.72
C PHE A 267 -3.44 -7.30 18.20
N ASP A 268 -4.17 -6.25 18.54
CA ASP A 268 -4.87 -6.21 19.81
C ASP A 268 -6.06 -7.18 19.79
N TYR A 269 -6.30 -7.84 20.92
CA TYR A 269 -7.32 -8.88 21.01
C TYR A 269 -8.73 -8.32 20.79
N GLU A 270 -9.03 -7.12 21.31
CA GLU A 270 -10.35 -6.50 21.17
C GLU A 270 -10.63 -6.12 19.72
N PHE A 271 -9.63 -5.53 19.04
CA PHE A 271 -9.70 -5.25 17.61
C PHE A 271 -9.88 -6.52 16.79
N ALA A 272 -9.11 -7.57 17.08
CA ALA A 272 -9.18 -8.86 16.38
C ALA A 272 -10.58 -9.49 16.50
N VAL A 273 -11.16 -9.53 17.70
CA VAL A 273 -12.50 -10.07 17.95
C VAL A 273 -13.55 -9.27 17.16
N LYS A 274 -13.49 -7.94 17.20
CA LYS A 274 -14.44 -7.08 16.47
C LYS A 274 -14.40 -7.38 14.98
N VAL A 275 -13.23 -7.32 14.37
CA VAL A 275 -13.03 -7.52 12.93
C VAL A 275 -13.46 -8.93 12.49
N VAL A 276 -13.11 -9.95 13.26
CA VAL A 276 -13.49 -11.34 12.96
C VAL A 276 -15.01 -11.51 13.08
N SER A 277 -15.65 -10.90 14.06
CA SER A 277 -17.12 -10.97 14.22
C SER A 277 -17.87 -10.29 13.07
N GLU A 278 -17.39 -9.14 12.59
CA GLU A 278 -17.95 -8.42 11.44
C GLU A 278 -17.75 -9.22 10.14
N ALA A 279 -16.55 -9.79 9.94
CA ALA A 279 -16.24 -10.62 8.78
C ALA A 279 -17.11 -11.90 8.74
N ILE A 280 -17.26 -12.60 9.87
CA ILE A 280 -18.11 -13.79 9.96
C ILE A 280 -19.58 -13.44 9.71
N SER A 281 -20.04 -12.31 10.28
CA SER A 281 -21.42 -11.84 10.07
C SER A 281 -21.69 -11.55 8.59
N PHE A 282 -20.77 -10.85 7.92
CA PHE A 282 -20.87 -10.60 6.48
C PHE A 282 -20.91 -11.90 5.66
N LYS A 283 -20.06 -12.88 5.99
CA LYS A 283 -20.07 -14.19 5.32
C LYS A 283 -21.35 -15.00 5.57
N ALA A 284 -21.95 -14.85 6.75
CA ALA A 284 -23.17 -15.53 7.14
C ALA A 284 -24.43 -14.89 6.51
N GLU A 285 -24.40 -13.60 6.16
CA GLU A 285 -25.50 -12.96 5.45
C GLU A 285 -25.61 -13.47 3.99
N VAL A 286 -26.84 -13.86 3.62
CA VAL A 286 -27.27 -14.42 2.32
C VAL A 286 -26.92 -13.46 1.15
N PRO A 287 -26.68 -13.93 -0.10
CA PRO A 287 -26.10 -13.12 -1.21
C PRO A 287 -26.84 -11.84 -1.64
N ASN A 288 -27.98 -11.52 -1.04
CA ASN A 288 -28.86 -10.43 -1.49
C ASN A 288 -28.60 -9.08 -0.82
N LYS A 289 -27.49 -8.92 -0.08
CA LYS A 289 -27.22 -7.72 0.74
C LYS A 289 -25.92 -6.99 0.47
N GLU A 290 -25.16 -7.33 -0.58
CA GLU A 290 -24.01 -6.50 -1.01
C GLU A 290 -24.42 -5.01 -1.10
N HIS A 291 -25.66 -4.72 -1.50
CA HIS A 291 -26.21 -3.35 -1.58
C HIS A 291 -26.50 -2.66 -0.24
N THR A 292 -26.54 -3.37 0.89
CA THR A 292 -26.89 -2.78 2.20
C THR A 292 -25.67 -2.12 2.84
N TYR A 293 -24.50 -2.75 2.74
CA TYR A 293 -23.23 -2.22 3.27
C TYR A 293 -22.59 -1.14 2.38
N ILE A 294 -23.04 -1.02 1.13
CA ILE A 294 -22.60 0.04 0.21
C ILE A 294 -23.29 1.39 0.53
N ARG A 295 -24.35 1.40 1.36
CA ARG A 295 -25.23 2.56 1.59
C ARG A 295 -24.87 3.45 2.79
N ASP A 296 -23.89 3.11 3.62
CA ASP A 296 -23.47 4.00 4.70
C ASP A 296 -22.39 4.99 4.23
N GLU A 297 -22.62 6.29 4.31
CA GLU A 297 -21.73 7.35 3.77
C GLU A 297 -20.36 7.48 4.48
N ASN A 298 -19.97 6.54 5.36
CA ASN A 298 -18.63 6.50 5.95
C ASN A 298 -17.66 5.75 5.01
N SER A 299 -17.02 6.53 4.14
CA SER A 299 -16.16 6.07 3.05
C SER A 299 -15.09 5.03 3.43
N THR A 300 -14.60 4.98 4.67
CA THR A 300 -13.52 4.06 5.07
C THR A 300 -13.99 2.65 5.46
N LEU A 301 -15.20 2.50 6.00
CA LEU A 301 -15.73 1.18 6.41
C LEU A 301 -16.31 0.41 5.22
N ASN A 302 -16.81 1.12 4.21
CA ASN A 302 -17.38 0.48 3.01
C ASN A 302 -16.31 -0.26 2.20
N HIS A 303 -15.08 0.25 2.17
CA HIS A 303 -13.99 -0.40 1.42
C HIS A 303 -13.69 -1.81 1.94
N TRP A 304 -14.02 -2.17 3.19
CA TRP A 304 -13.84 -3.55 3.69
C TRP A 304 -14.73 -4.56 2.99
N PHE A 305 -15.86 -4.11 2.45
CA PHE A 305 -16.88 -4.95 1.84
C PHE A 305 -16.84 -4.92 0.31
N VAL A 306 -15.96 -4.10 -0.30
CA VAL A 306 -15.77 -4.04 -1.75
C VAL A 306 -14.76 -5.08 -2.19
N GLU A 307 -15.11 -5.95 -3.13
CA GLU A 307 -14.19 -6.96 -3.67
C GLU A 307 -13.04 -6.32 -4.47
N ARG A 308 -11.78 -6.80 -4.29
CA ARG A 308 -10.63 -6.41 -5.14
C ARG A 308 -10.65 -7.20 -6.46
N ALA A 309 -9.82 -6.77 -7.41
CA ALA A 309 -9.52 -7.58 -8.60
C ALA A 309 -8.62 -8.79 -8.25
N TYR A 310 -9.20 -9.81 -7.61
CA TYR A 310 -8.51 -11.05 -7.25
C TYR A 310 -8.19 -11.90 -8.48
N GLU A 311 -7.03 -12.57 -8.48
CA GLU A 311 -6.68 -13.57 -9.49
C GLU A 311 -7.46 -14.88 -9.25
N TYR A 312 -7.74 -15.19 -7.99
CA TYR A 312 -8.55 -16.33 -7.57
C TYR A 312 -9.98 -15.89 -7.22
N VAL A 313 -10.97 -16.66 -7.64
CA VAL A 313 -12.38 -16.37 -7.37
C VAL A 313 -12.74 -16.80 -5.95
N PRO A 314 -13.31 -15.91 -5.11
CA PRO A 314 -13.76 -16.26 -3.78
C PRO A 314 -14.78 -17.41 -3.77
N ILE A 315 -14.69 -18.28 -2.77
CA ILE A 315 -15.60 -19.43 -2.61
C ILE A 315 -16.21 -19.48 -1.21
N LYS A 316 -17.43 -20.02 -1.14
CA LYS A 316 -18.09 -20.34 0.14
C LYS A 316 -18.02 -21.84 0.37
N ILE A 317 -17.52 -22.26 1.52
CA ILE A 317 -17.29 -23.68 1.81
C ILE A 317 -18.01 -24.07 3.07
N ILE A 318 -18.78 -25.14 2.99
CA ILE A 318 -19.38 -25.81 4.14
C ILE A 318 -18.67 -27.14 4.31
N LYS A 319 -18.05 -27.37 5.46
CA LYS A 319 -17.33 -28.60 5.77
C LYS A 319 -18.14 -29.44 6.75
N PHE A 320 -18.16 -30.74 6.51
CA PHE A 320 -18.84 -31.72 7.35
C PHE A 320 -17.85 -32.82 7.72
N GLU A 321 -17.77 -33.12 9.02
CA GLU A 321 -16.87 -34.17 9.53
C GLU A 321 -17.52 -35.55 9.57
N GLN A 322 -18.85 -35.61 9.77
CA GLN A 322 -19.63 -36.85 9.86
C GLN A 322 -20.73 -36.89 8.79
N PRO A 323 -21.12 -38.08 8.29
CA PRO A 323 -20.61 -39.43 8.63
C PRO A 323 -19.27 -39.78 7.95
N CYS A 324 -18.87 -39.02 6.93
CA CYS A 324 -17.53 -39.06 6.34
C CYS A 324 -17.12 -37.61 6.00
N PRO A 325 -15.81 -37.31 5.89
CA PRO A 325 -15.34 -35.99 5.51
C PRO A 325 -15.90 -35.61 4.14
N HIS A 326 -16.81 -34.64 4.11
CA HIS A 326 -17.34 -34.08 2.89
C HIS A 326 -17.41 -32.56 2.99
N CYS A 327 -17.26 -31.87 1.87
CA CYS A 327 -17.44 -30.44 1.81
C CYS A 327 -18.27 -30.05 0.60
N VAL A 328 -19.00 -28.95 0.75
CA VAL A 328 -19.78 -28.33 -0.31
C VAL A 328 -19.16 -26.98 -0.58
N VAL A 329 -18.67 -26.80 -1.80
CA VAL A 329 -18.05 -25.57 -2.28
C VAL A 329 -19.02 -24.88 -3.22
N TYR A 330 -19.36 -23.64 -2.91
CA TYR A 330 -20.13 -22.76 -3.78
C TYR A 330 -19.18 -21.79 -4.48
N LEU A 331 -19.36 -21.64 -5.78
CA LEU A 331 -18.57 -20.78 -6.65
C LEU A 331 -19.52 -19.99 -7.55
N ASP A 332 -19.44 -18.67 -7.49
CA ASP A 332 -20.26 -17.78 -8.31
C ASP A 332 -19.37 -17.11 -9.36
N LEU A 333 -19.77 -17.18 -10.63
CA LEU A 333 -19.04 -16.58 -11.75
C LEU A 333 -19.94 -15.62 -12.52
N LYS A 334 -19.51 -14.36 -12.63
CA LYS A 334 -20.22 -13.37 -13.46
C LYS A 334 -20.10 -13.72 -14.95
N ARG A 335 -21.11 -13.38 -15.74
CA ARG A 335 -21.18 -13.70 -17.18
C ARG A 335 -20.01 -13.13 -17.97
N ASP A 336 -19.59 -11.91 -17.67
CA ASP A 336 -18.42 -11.25 -18.28
C ASP A 336 -17.12 -12.00 -17.98
N VAL A 337 -16.94 -12.46 -16.73
CA VAL A 337 -15.80 -13.33 -16.35
C VAL A 337 -15.85 -14.63 -17.12
N CYS A 338 -17.00 -15.30 -17.17
CA CYS A 338 -17.18 -16.50 -17.98
C CYS A 338 -16.82 -16.22 -19.45
N ALA A 339 -17.35 -15.16 -20.06
CA ALA A 339 -17.11 -14.81 -21.46
C ALA A 339 -15.61 -14.58 -21.76
N SER A 340 -14.86 -14.01 -20.81
CA SER A 340 -13.42 -13.78 -20.94
C SER A 340 -12.58 -15.06 -21.01
N LEU A 341 -13.16 -16.22 -20.64
CA LEU A 341 -12.48 -17.51 -20.73
C LEU A 341 -12.43 -18.05 -22.17
N PHE A 342 -13.19 -17.52 -23.12
CA PHE A 342 -13.12 -17.99 -24.50
C PHE A 342 -11.88 -17.47 -25.22
N PRO A 343 -11.18 -18.26 -26.05
CA PRO A 343 -11.44 -19.68 -26.41
C PRO A 343 -10.73 -20.71 -25.52
N SER A 344 -9.74 -20.29 -24.72
CA SER A 344 -8.85 -21.20 -23.98
C SER A 344 -8.38 -20.63 -22.63
N GLY A 345 -9.12 -19.68 -22.09
CA GLY A 345 -8.90 -19.07 -20.79
C GLY A 345 -9.33 -19.99 -19.66
N ARG A 346 -8.72 -19.75 -18.49
CA ARG A 346 -8.96 -20.48 -17.25
C ARG A 346 -8.97 -19.52 -16.08
N ILE A 347 -9.78 -19.84 -15.08
CA ILE A 347 -9.84 -19.14 -13.81
C ILE A 347 -9.89 -20.16 -12.68
N PHE A 348 -9.27 -19.82 -11.56
CA PHE A 348 -9.16 -20.70 -10.40
C PHE A 348 -9.94 -20.08 -9.24
N SER A 349 -10.52 -20.92 -8.39
CA SER A 349 -11.06 -20.50 -7.11
C SER A 349 -9.94 -20.16 -6.14
N GLU A 350 -10.29 -19.54 -5.01
CA GLU A 350 -9.42 -19.52 -3.85
C GLU A 350 -9.06 -20.94 -3.40
N GLU A 351 -7.92 -21.04 -2.72
CA GLU A 351 -7.43 -22.29 -2.17
C GLU A 351 -8.33 -22.78 -1.04
N PHE A 352 -8.59 -24.08 -1.00
CA PHE A 352 -9.23 -24.70 0.14
C PHE A 352 -8.64 -26.05 0.49
N ASN A 353 -8.79 -26.44 1.75
CA ASN A 353 -8.34 -27.74 2.20
C ASN A 353 -9.46 -28.78 2.02
N PHE A 354 -9.16 -29.83 1.26
CA PHE A 354 -9.99 -31.03 1.12
C PHE A 354 -9.12 -32.28 1.25
N GLY A 355 -9.54 -33.21 2.10
CA GLY A 355 -8.80 -34.45 2.35
C GLY A 355 -7.41 -34.26 2.98
N GLY A 356 -7.12 -33.09 3.57
CA GLY A 356 -5.81 -32.73 4.10
C GLY A 356 -4.86 -32.10 3.08
N GLN A 357 -5.32 -31.91 1.83
CA GLN A 357 -4.53 -31.36 0.73
C GLN A 357 -5.12 -30.02 0.26
N ARG A 358 -4.24 -29.15 -0.26
CA ARG A 358 -4.63 -27.87 -0.86
C ARG A 358 -5.29 -28.11 -2.21
N SER A 359 -6.46 -27.56 -2.41
CA SER A 359 -7.35 -27.84 -3.54
C SER A 359 -7.91 -26.55 -4.12
N PHE A 360 -8.23 -26.56 -5.42
CA PHE A 360 -8.78 -25.45 -6.17
C PHE A 360 -9.87 -25.97 -7.13
N LEU A 361 -10.90 -25.18 -7.36
CA LEU A 361 -11.79 -25.36 -8.50
C LEU A 361 -11.25 -24.55 -9.67
N LYS A 362 -11.09 -25.17 -10.83
CA LYS A 362 -10.62 -24.54 -12.07
C LYS A 362 -11.79 -24.52 -13.05
N ALA A 363 -12.27 -23.33 -13.41
CA ALA A 363 -13.19 -23.17 -14.53
C ALA A 363 -12.41 -22.82 -15.79
N GLU A 364 -12.66 -23.51 -16.90
CA GLU A 364 -11.97 -23.25 -18.15
C GLU A 364 -12.85 -23.46 -19.38
N CYS A 365 -12.52 -22.72 -20.45
CA CYS A 365 -13.01 -23.03 -21.78
C CYS A 365 -12.06 -24.03 -22.44
N ASN A 366 -12.57 -25.18 -22.85
CA ASN A 366 -11.81 -26.12 -23.66
C ASN A 366 -12.75 -26.75 -24.68
N THR A 367 -12.28 -26.89 -25.92
CA THR A 367 -13.07 -27.43 -27.06
C THR A 367 -14.45 -26.79 -27.20
N ASP A 368 -14.52 -25.45 -27.16
CA ASP A 368 -15.77 -24.68 -27.25
C ASP A 368 -16.82 -25.05 -26.20
N CYS A 369 -16.41 -25.50 -25.02
CA CYS A 369 -17.29 -25.89 -23.93
C CYS A 369 -16.78 -25.35 -22.58
N PHE A 370 -17.69 -25.04 -21.68
CA PHE A 370 -17.35 -24.69 -20.30
C PHE A 370 -17.13 -25.96 -19.48
N GLY A 371 -15.95 -26.07 -18.88
CA GLY A 371 -15.61 -27.14 -17.96
C GLY A 371 -15.25 -26.61 -16.57
N LEU A 372 -15.47 -27.44 -15.57
CA LEU A 372 -14.96 -27.25 -14.21
C LEU A 372 -13.96 -28.37 -13.91
N ALA A 373 -12.99 -28.16 -13.04
CA ALA A 373 -12.12 -29.22 -12.59
C ALA A 373 -11.74 -29.03 -11.14
N LEU A 374 -11.63 -30.13 -10.40
CA LEU A 374 -10.94 -30.11 -9.12
C LEU A 374 -9.44 -30.31 -9.39
N VAL A 375 -8.64 -29.38 -8.88
CA VAL A 375 -7.18 -29.40 -8.92
C VAL A 375 -6.71 -29.59 -7.50
N ILE A 376 -5.91 -30.63 -7.25
CA ILE A 376 -5.33 -30.87 -5.92
C ILE A 376 -3.82 -30.67 -6.04
N ALA A 377 -3.28 -29.75 -5.25
CA ALA A 377 -1.85 -29.47 -5.22
C ALA A 377 -1.11 -30.67 -4.62
N LYS A 378 -0.28 -31.32 -5.43
CA LYS A 378 0.56 -32.43 -4.99
C LYS A 378 1.73 -31.89 -4.18
N GLU A 379 1.78 -32.27 -2.91
CA GLU A 379 2.98 -32.13 -2.08
C GLU A 379 3.67 -33.49 -2.00
N GLU A 380 5.02 -33.51 -2.05
CA GLU A 380 5.83 -34.75 -2.12
C GLU A 380 5.55 -35.76 -0.99
N SER A 381 4.94 -35.33 0.11
CA SER A 381 4.59 -36.15 1.29
C SER A 381 3.10 -36.52 1.39
N SER A 382 2.27 -36.18 0.39
CA SER A 382 0.82 -36.33 0.49
C SER A 382 0.32 -37.72 0.08
N CYS A 383 -0.44 -38.37 0.97
CA CYS A 383 -1.06 -39.67 0.68
C CYS A 383 -2.18 -39.52 -0.36
N SER A 384 -2.21 -40.40 -1.35
CA SER A 384 -3.33 -40.46 -2.29
C SER A 384 -4.61 -40.92 -1.61
N PHE A 385 -5.76 -40.39 -2.03
CA PHE A 385 -7.06 -40.81 -1.52
C PHE A 385 -8.10 -40.81 -2.65
N GLY A 386 -9.13 -41.64 -2.49
CA GLY A 386 -10.30 -41.65 -3.35
C GLY A 386 -11.27 -40.51 -3.01
N PHE A 387 -11.86 -39.87 -4.00
CA PHE A 387 -12.96 -38.92 -3.76
C PHE A 387 -14.06 -39.00 -4.81
N GLY A 388 -15.29 -38.71 -4.38
CA GLY A 388 -16.44 -38.45 -5.23
C GLY A 388 -16.65 -36.95 -5.40
N CYS A 389 -17.03 -36.53 -6.60
CA CYS A 389 -17.36 -35.14 -6.91
C CYS A 389 -18.72 -35.10 -7.63
N VAL A 390 -19.62 -34.26 -7.11
CA VAL A 390 -20.90 -33.95 -7.74
C VAL A 390 -20.94 -32.45 -7.98
N VAL A 391 -21.09 -32.05 -9.24
CA VAL A 391 -21.22 -30.64 -9.61
C VAL A 391 -22.65 -30.36 -10.04
N ALA A 392 -23.21 -29.30 -9.49
CA ALA A 392 -24.52 -28.78 -9.82
C ALA A 392 -24.43 -27.29 -10.16
N ALA A 393 -25.32 -26.83 -11.03
CA ALA A 393 -25.50 -25.41 -11.29
C ALA A 393 -26.95 -25.01 -11.04
N ARG A 394 -27.16 -23.78 -10.62
CA ARG A 394 -28.51 -23.24 -10.44
C ARG A 394 -29.11 -22.91 -11.80
N THR A 395 -30.34 -23.34 -12.09
CA THR A 395 -30.98 -23.09 -13.39
C THR A 395 -32.33 -22.38 -13.28
N LYS A 396 -32.66 -21.58 -14.30
CA LYS A 396 -34.01 -21.04 -14.51
C LYS A 396 -34.95 -22.12 -15.06
N PRO A 397 -36.25 -22.09 -14.74
CA PRO A 397 -36.94 -21.10 -13.90
C PRO A 397 -36.98 -21.46 -12.40
N THR A 398 -36.57 -22.67 -12.02
CA THR A 398 -36.77 -23.19 -10.65
C THR A 398 -35.85 -22.55 -9.61
N ALA A 399 -34.73 -21.95 -10.03
CA ALA A 399 -33.67 -21.44 -9.15
C ALA A 399 -33.10 -22.52 -8.20
N GLU A 400 -33.26 -23.80 -8.57
CA GLU A 400 -32.73 -24.94 -7.85
C GLU A 400 -31.41 -25.40 -8.46
N PHE A 401 -30.56 -26.04 -7.64
CA PHE A 401 -29.33 -26.67 -8.11
C PHE A 401 -29.65 -27.98 -8.81
N VAL A 402 -29.37 -28.04 -10.11
CA VAL A 402 -29.54 -29.25 -10.92
C VAL A 402 -28.16 -29.88 -11.12
N SER A 403 -27.94 -31.04 -10.51
CA SER A 403 -26.75 -31.85 -10.77
C SER A 403 -26.95 -32.64 -12.06
N ARG A 404 -26.07 -32.47 -13.05
CA ARG A 404 -26.06 -33.31 -14.26
C ARG A 404 -25.05 -34.43 -14.21
N HIS A 405 -23.96 -34.26 -13.46
CA HIS A 405 -22.91 -35.27 -13.37
C HIS A 405 -22.57 -35.59 -11.91
N LYS A 406 -22.69 -36.88 -11.60
CA LYS A 406 -22.21 -37.49 -10.37
C LYS A 406 -21.12 -38.46 -10.75
N THR A 407 -19.88 -38.18 -10.35
CA THR A 407 -18.78 -39.11 -10.59
C THR A 407 -18.30 -39.67 -9.26
N MET A 408 -18.41 -40.98 -9.12
CA MET A 408 -17.90 -41.74 -7.98
C MET A 408 -16.52 -42.29 -8.35
N ASN A 409 -15.50 -41.90 -7.58
CA ASN A 409 -14.18 -42.55 -7.49
C ASN A 409 -13.10 -41.99 -8.45
N TYR A 410 -12.56 -40.82 -8.11
CA TYR A 410 -11.27 -40.36 -8.59
C TYR A 410 -10.17 -40.71 -7.59
N ASN A 411 -9.03 -41.18 -8.09
CA ASN A 411 -7.83 -41.37 -7.29
C ASN A 411 -6.84 -40.23 -7.59
N THR A 412 -6.26 -39.64 -6.54
CA THR A 412 -5.26 -38.57 -6.69
C THR A 412 -3.88 -39.04 -7.19
N SER A 413 -3.75 -40.33 -7.53
CA SER A 413 -2.52 -40.97 -8.03
C SER A 413 -2.21 -40.70 -9.51
N GLY A 414 -3.17 -40.19 -10.31
CA GLY A 414 -2.98 -39.88 -11.72
C GLY A 414 -2.09 -38.64 -11.94
N GLY A 415 -1.08 -38.73 -12.80
CA GLY A 415 0.00 -37.75 -13.02
C GLY A 415 -0.36 -36.34 -13.56
N GLY A 416 -1.63 -35.93 -13.54
CA GLY A 416 -2.05 -34.56 -13.86
C GLY A 416 -2.29 -33.71 -12.61
N ASN A 417 -2.13 -32.39 -12.71
CA ASN A 417 -2.58 -31.45 -11.67
C ASN A 417 -4.11 -31.30 -11.67
N ASP A 418 -4.75 -31.45 -12.83
CA ASP A 418 -6.20 -31.37 -13.00
C ASP A 418 -6.79 -32.79 -12.95
N LEU A 419 -7.57 -33.10 -11.92
CA LEU A 419 -8.03 -34.47 -11.65
C LEU A 419 -9.38 -34.80 -12.29
N VAL A 420 -10.22 -33.80 -12.55
CA VAL A 420 -11.63 -34.00 -12.95
C VAL A 420 -12.09 -32.93 -13.94
N TRP A 421 -11.53 -32.85 -15.15
CA TRP A 421 -12.12 -31.98 -16.17
C TRP A 421 -13.33 -32.65 -16.83
N GLN A 422 -14.50 -32.02 -16.77
CA GLN A 422 -15.70 -32.46 -17.49
C GLN A 422 -16.43 -31.27 -18.10
N ASN A 423 -17.04 -31.49 -19.28
CA ASN A 423 -18.01 -30.56 -19.86
C ASN A 423 -19.36 -30.72 -19.16
N TYR A 424 -19.56 -30.02 -18.04
CA TYR A 424 -20.71 -30.27 -17.15
C TYR A 424 -22.07 -29.87 -17.72
N PHE A 425 -22.09 -29.03 -18.77
CA PHE A 425 -23.33 -28.52 -19.34
C PHE A 425 -23.73 -29.22 -20.63
N GLU A 426 -22.79 -29.94 -21.28
CA GLU A 426 -22.98 -30.60 -22.58
C GLU A 426 -23.55 -29.67 -23.67
N ILE A 427 -23.26 -28.37 -23.55
CA ILE A 427 -23.67 -27.34 -24.51
C ILE A 427 -22.44 -26.62 -25.04
N SER A 428 -22.54 -26.14 -26.27
CA SER A 428 -21.51 -25.30 -26.86
C SER A 428 -21.43 -23.96 -26.13
N TRP A 429 -20.24 -23.36 -26.16
CA TRP A 429 -19.93 -22.09 -25.54
C TRP A 429 -20.90 -20.98 -25.96
N ALA A 430 -21.23 -20.92 -27.24
CA ALA A 430 -22.18 -19.93 -27.79
C ALA A 430 -23.58 -20.05 -27.15
N LYS A 431 -24.05 -21.28 -26.89
CA LYS A 431 -25.33 -21.51 -26.20
C LYS A 431 -25.22 -21.25 -24.70
N PHE A 432 -24.07 -21.59 -24.10
CA PHE A 432 -23.82 -21.37 -22.69
C PHE A 432 -23.81 -19.88 -22.34
N ILE A 433 -23.10 -19.05 -23.09
CA ILE A 433 -22.94 -17.62 -22.80
C ILE A 433 -24.07 -16.75 -23.35
N GLY A 434 -24.94 -17.31 -24.20
CA GLY A 434 -26.06 -16.61 -24.82
C GLY A 434 -27.05 -16.04 -23.80
N GLU A 435 -27.81 -15.02 -24.23
CA GLU A 435 -28.81 -14.34 -23.38
C GLU A 435 -29.88 -15.31 -22.88
N ASP A 436 -30.28 -16.27 -23.72
CA ASP A 436 -31.27 -17.32 -23.43
C ASP A 436 -30.75 -18.45 -22.53
N SER A 437 -29.51 -18.37 -22.06
CA SER A 437 -28.92 -19.41 -21.21
C SER A 437 -29.63 -19.52 -19.86
N ILE A 438 -30.11 -20.73 -19.55
CA ILE A 438 -30.82 -21.04 -18.32
C ILE A 438 -29.92 -21.01 -17.07
N TYR A 439 -28.60 -21.01 -17.25
CA TYR A 439 -27.63 -21.14 -16.16
C TYR A 439 -27.25 -19.80 -15.51
N PHE A 440 -27.57 -18.68 -16.16
CA PHE A 440 -27.26 -17.35 -15.64
C PHE A 440 -28.51 -16.71 -15.01
N ILE A 441 -28.45 -16.49 -13.71
CA ILE A 441 -29.48 -15.81 -12.91
C ILE A 441 -28.92 -14.44 -12.56
N ASP A 442 -29.61 -13.37 -12.99
CA ASP A 442 -29.15 -11.98 -12.83
C ASP A 442 -27.70 -11.73 -13.32
N GLY A 443 -27.29 -12.47 -14.36
CA GLY A 443 -25.95 -12.37 -14.94
C GLY A 443 -24.87 -13.18 -14.22
N VAL A 444 -25.23 -14.00 -13.23
CA VAL A 444 -24.32 -14.83 -12.44
C VAL A 444 -24.60 -16.32 -12.65
N LEU A 445 -23.55 -17.10 -12.87
CA LEU A 445 -23.55 -18.56 -12.85
C LEU A 445 -23.26 -19.02 -11.42
N HIS A 446 -24.22 -19.69 -10.79
CA HIS A 446 -24.05 -20.26 -9.45
C HIS A 446 -23.71 -21.74 -9.54
N LEU A 447 -22.50 -22.11 -9.13
CA LEU A 447 -22.01 -23.49 -9.10
C LEU A 447 -21.94 -24.01 -7.67
N LYS A 448 -22.19 -25.31 -7.52
CA LYS A 448 -22.07 -26.06 -6.28
C LYS A 448 -21.31 -27.35 -6.57
N ALA A 449 -20.16 -27.55 -5.93
CA ALA A 449 -19.39 -28.78 -5.97
C ALA A 449 -19.46 -29.48 -4.61
N GLU A 450 -20.05 -30.66 -4.58
CA GLU A 450 -20.06 -31.55 -3.41
C GLU A 450 -18.91 -32.54 -3.54
N LEU A 451 -17.95 -32.43 -2.63
CA LEU A 451 -16.76 -33.27 -2.58
C LEU A 451 -16.88 -34.21 -1.39
N THR A 452 -16.83 -35.52 -1.64
CA THR A 452 -16.91 -36.55 -0.60
C THR A 452 -15.64 -37.36 -0.62
N LYS A 453 -14.92 -37.42 0.50
CA LYS A 453 -13.77 -38.31 0.61
C LYS A 453 -14.27 -39.75 0.69
N VAL A 454 -13.82 -40.59 -0.22
CA VAL A 454 -14.08 -42.04 -0.18
C VAL A 454 -12.97 -42.65 0.66
N SER A 455 -13.34 -43.25 1.78
CA SER A 455 -12.42 -44.06 2.58
C SER A 455 -12.10 -45.34 1.80
N ASP A 456 -10.81 -45.70 1.73
CA ASP A 456 -10.39 -47.04 1.30
C ASP A 456 -10.85 -48.10 2.31
#